data_AF-A0A5J4UY76-F1
#
_entry.id   AF-A0A5J4UY76-F1
#
_cell.length_a   1.000
_cell.length_b   1.000
_cell.length_c   1.000
_cell.angle_alpha   90.00
_cell.angle_beta   90.00
_cell.angle_gamma   90.00
#
_symmetry.space_group_name_H-M   'P 1'
#
loop_
_entity.id
_entity.type
_entity.pdbx_description
1 polymer ?
#
loop_
_entity_poly.entity_id
_entity_poly.type
_entity_poly.pdbx_seq_one_letter_code
_entity_poly.pdbx_strand_id
1 'polypeptide(L)'
;MIESIDEDPKILTVFQGYKYKKLDTIDYECLQMYFDLIKETIAAGDERVYEYILNWIAWLIQNPGKKSRAAIVLQGRQGIGKNRFIDVIAELTSRYSCSNITNIVEFTGRFNSVVENKMFAVLNEIMNYNDSKKGVATVMKSIISDLTIRINEKNQPRRTAENVMNIIYITNADMPVQLDTDDRHHLVCACKTVHQVSEEHKEDVEYFNELSQSYTQEFYENLMTFLLERDISQFNPTLIPMTEAKKQLINVSRSPIDDVIMEHYEQFKYGIPIALVNQ
;
A
#
# COMPACT_ATOMS: atom_id res chain seq x y z
N MET A 1 13.54 -9.46 -22.61
CA MET A 1 14.02 -8.39 -23.51
C MET A 1 14.11 -7.14 -22.65
N ILE A 2 15.27 -6.49 -22.55
CA ILE A 2 15.44 -5.26 -21.76
C ILE A 2 15.05 -4.12 -22.70
N GLU A 3 13.79 -3.71 -22.69
CA GLU A 3 13.43 -2.41 -23.26
C GLU A 3 13.82 -1.35 -22.23
N SER A 4 14.60 -0.34 -22.65
CA SER A 4 14.91 0.78 -21.77
C SER A 4 13.62 1.50 -21.42
N ILE A 5 13.44 1.86 -20.15
CA ILE A 5 12.26 2.61 -19.71
C ILE A 5 12.25 4.01 -20.34
N ASP A 6 13.43 4.53 -20.65
CA ASP A 6 13.63 5.84 -21.29
C ASP A 6 14.18 5.67 -22.72
N GLU A 7 13.69 6.49 -23.64
CA GLU A 7 14.10 6.51 -25.04
C GLU A 7 15.34 7.41 -25.29
N ASP A 8 15.71 8.27 -24.32
CA ASP A 8 16.90 9.13 -24.44
C ASP A 8 18.19 8.31 -24.24
N PRO A 9 19.07 8.20 -25.26
CA PRO A 9 20.31 7.44 -25.17
C PRO A 9 21.33 8.00 -24.17
N LYS A 10 21.10 9.20 -23.62
CA LYS A 10 21.92 9.79 -22.54
C LYS A 10 21.47 9.38 -21.14
N ILE A 11 20.29 8.76 -21.02
CA ILE A 11 19.71 8.34 -19.75
C ILE A 11 19.95 6.84 -19.57
N LEU A 12 20.72 6.49 -18.55
CA LEU A 12 21.05 5.11 -18.23
C LEU A 12 20.05 4.57 -17.20
N THR A 13 19.24 3.60 -17.61
CA THR A 13 18.20 3.01 -16.76
C THR A 13 18.80 1.97 -15.80
N VAL A 14 18.49 2.08 -14.49
CA VAL A 14 18.91 1.10 -13.46
C VAL A 14 17.98 -0.12 -13.42
N PHE A 15 16.78 -0.01 -14.00
CA PHE A 15 15.88 -1.14 -14.18
C PHE A 15 16.41 -2.12 -15.24
N GLN A 16 16.42 -3.40 -14.90
CA GLN A 16 17.01 -4.49 -15.67
C GLN A 16 15.96 -5.55 -16.04
N GLY A 17 14.67 -5.19 -15.98
CA GLY A 17 13.56 -6.12 -16.14
C GLY A 17 13.21 -6.89 -14.85
N TYR A 18 12.07 -7.57 -14.91
CA TYR A 18 11.58 -8.45 -13.85
C TYR A 18 12.26 -9.83 -13.90
N LYS A 19 12.16 -10.56 -12.79
CA LYS A 19 12.70 -11.92 -12.63
C LYS A 19 11.95 -12.94 -13.50
N TYR A 20 10.62 -12.82 -13.55
CA TYR A 20 9.73 -13.76 -14.24
C TYR A 20 9.40 -13.26 -15.65
N LYS A 21 9.33 -14.20 -16.60
CA LYS A 21 9.03 -13.92 -18.01
C LYS A 21 7.51 -13.88 -18.25
N LYS A 22 7.13 -13.21 -19.34
CA LYS A 22 5.80 -13.31 -19.91
C LYS A 22 5.65 -14.65 -20.66
N LEU A 23 4.50 -15.29 -20.50
CA LEU A 23 4.08 -16.51 -21.21
C LEU A 23 3.12 -16.16 -22.37
N ASP A 24 2.91 -17.12 -23.27
CA ASP A 24 1.96 -16.97 -24.39
C ASP A 24 0.50 -17.20 -23.97
N THR A 25 0.29 -18.01 -22.93
CA THR A 25 -1.03 -18.35 -22.38
C THR A 25 -0.98 -18.30 -20.87
N ILE A 26 -2.11 -17.96 -20.24
CA ILE A 26 -2.27 -17.91 -18.79
C ILE A 26 -3.02 -19.18 -18.35
N ASP A 27 -2.44 -19.92 -17.42
CA ASP A 27 -3.15 -20.90 -16.61
C ASP A 27 -3.72 -20.20 -15.36
N TYR A 28 -5.06 -20.14 -15.29
CA TYR A 28 -5.75 -19.52 -14.17
C TYR A 28 -5.88 -20.46 -12.96
N GLU A 29 -5.76 -21.77 -13.14
CA GLU A 29 -5.95 -22.74 -12.05
C GLU A 29 -4.88 -22.52 -10.97
N CYS A 30 -3.62 -22.30 -11.37
CA CYS A 30 -2.54 -22.03 -10.41
C CYS A 30 -2.69 -20.67 -9.70
N LEU A 31 -3.46 -19.72 -10.25
CA LEU A 31 -3.66 -18.39 -9.67
C LEU A 31 -4.83 -18.33 -8.67
N GLN A 32 -5.71 -19.33 -8.71
CA GLN A 32 -7.00 -19.31 -8.03
C GLN A 32 -6.86 -19.05 -6.52
N MET A 33 -5.98 -19.78 -5.81
CA MET A 33 -5.81 -19.59 -4.37
C MET A 33 -5.31 -18.19 -3.99
N TYR A 34 -4.47 -17.58 -4.84
CA TYR A 34 -3.99 -16.21 -4.63
C TYR A 34 -5.12 -15.20 -4.86
N PHE A 35 -5.92 -15.39 -5.91
CA PHE A 35 -7.07 -14.53 -6.18
C PHE A 35 -8.15 -14.65 -5.11
N ASP A 36 -8.39 -15.84 -4.59
CA ASP A 36 -9.32 -16.07 -3.48
C ASP A 36 -8.82 -15.41 -2.20
N LEU A 37 -7.52 -15.50 -1.90
CA LEU A 37 -6.93 -14.75 -0.78
C LEU A 37 -7.18 -13.23 -0.93
N ILE A 38 -6.97 -12.66 -2.12
CA ILE A 38 -7.20 -11.23 -2.35
C ILE A 38 -8.69 -10.91 -2.19
N LYS A 39 -9.58 -11.69 -2.81
CA LYS A 39 -11.02 -11.43 -2.83
C LYS A 39 -11.64 -11.58 -1.45
N GLU A 40 -11.45 -12.74 -0.83
CA GLU A 40 -12.16 -13.12 0.37
C GLU A 40 -11.54 -12.50 1.63
N THR A 41 -10.21 -12.53 1.74
CA THR A 41 -9.50 -12.01 2.91
C THR A 41 -9.17 -10.53 2.76
N ILE A 42 -8.45 -10.13 1.70
CA ILE A 42 -7.90 -8.76 1.61
C ILE A 42 -9.00 -7.74 1.30
N ALA A 43 -9.83 -8.00 0.30
CA ALA A 43 -10.94 -7.14 -0.12
C ALA A 43 -12.22 -7.39 0.68
N ALA A 44 -12.25 -8.41 1.54
CA ALA A 44 -13.41 -8.79 2.35
C ALA A 44 -14.70 -9.00 1.51
N GLY A 45 -14.55 -9.44 0.26
CA GLY A 45 -15.64 -9.62 -0.71
C GLY A 45 -16.13 -8.35 -1.40
N ASP A 46 -15.56 -7.15 -1.13
CA ASP A 46 -15.90 -5.94 -1.89
C ASP A 46 -15.21 -5.98 -3.26
N GLU A 47 -16.00 -6.25 -4.30
CA GLU A 47 -15.54 -6.35 -5.69
C GLU A 47 -14.80 -5.10 -6.17
N ARG A 48 -15.19 -3.89 -5.72
CA ARG A 48 -14.52 -2.65 -6.12
C ARG A 48 -13.11 -2.55 -5.51
N VAL A 49 -12.95 -3.05 -4.29
CA VAL A 49 -11.65 -3.11 -3.62
C VAL A 49 -10.77 -4.19 -4.26
N TYR A 50 -11.35 -5.37 -4.55
CA TYR A 50 -10.67 -6.46 -5.25
C TYR A 50 -10.11 -6.00 -6.62
N GLU A 51 -10.96 -5.43 -7.46
CA GLU A 51 -10.58 -4.93 -8.79
C GLU A 51 -9.55 -3.81 -8.71
N TYR A 52 -9.70 -2.89 -7.75
CA TYR A 52 -8.71 -1.84 -7.51
C TYR A 52 -7.35 -2.43 -7.12
N ILE A 53 -7.30 -3.42 -6.23
CA ILE A 53 -6.03 -4.06 -5.81
C ILE A 53 -5.35 -4.71 -7.01
N LEU A 54 -6.07 -5.50 -7.82
CA LEU A 54 -5.50 -6.11 -9.01
C LEU A 54 -5.00 -5.09 -10.02
N ASN A 55 -5.78 -4.03 -10.27
CA ASN A 55 -5.37 -2.93 -11.15
C ASN A 55 -4.14 -2.19 -10.60
N TRP A 56 -4.06 -1.99 -9.28
CA TRP A 56 -2.93 -1.33 -8.65
C TRP A 56 -1.64 -2.16 -8.76
N ILE A 57 -1.73 -3.48 -8.57
CA ILE A 57 -0.59 -4.38 -8.77
C ILE A 57 -0.19 -4.42 -10.26
N ALA A 58 -1.16 -4.51 -11.16
CA ALA A 58 -0.89 -4.47 -12.60
C ALA A 58 -0.22 -3.14 -12.99
N TRP A 59 -0.68 -2.01 -12.44
CA TRP A 59 -0.08 -0.70 -12.67
C TRP A 59 1.38 -0.65 -12.20
N LEU A 60 1.69 -1.21 -11.02
CA LEU A 60 3.05 -1.33 -10.47
C LEU A 60 3.98 -2.13 -11.40
N ILE A 61 3.46 -3.17 -12.05
CA ILE A 61 4.23 -4.03 -12.96
C ILE A 61 4.36 -3.44 -14.36
N GLN A 62 3.29 -2.83 -14.89
CA GLN A 62 3.28 -2.27 -16.25
C GLN A 62 3.97 -0.91 -16.35
N ASN A 63 4.11 -0.18 -15.24
CA ASN A 63 4.69 1.16 -15.21
C ASN A 63 5.95 1.23 -14.32
N PRO A 64 7.02 0.48 -14.64
CA PRO A 64 8.25 0.56 -13.89
C PRO A 64 8.81 1.98 -13.93
N GLY A 65 9.28 2.46 -12.78
CA GLY A 65 9.76 3.83 -12.64
C GLY A 65 8.66 4.89 -12.44
N LYS A 66 7.37 4.51 -12.37
CA LYS A 66 6.30 5.44 -12.01
C LYS A 66 5.76 5.17 -10.62
N LYS A 67 5.26 6.22 -9.99
CA LYS A 67 4.61 6.19 -8.67
C LYS A 67 3.09 6.31 -8.77
N SER A 68 2.34 5.42 -8.12
CA SER A 68 0.87 5.43 -8.15
C SER A 68 0.28 6.61 -7.37
N ARG A 69 1.05 7.14 -6.41
CA ARG A 69 0.62 8.14 -5.43
C ARG A 69 -0.53 7.65 -4.54
N ALA A 70 -0.71 6.34 -4.49
CA ALA A 70 -1.64 5.64 -3.64
C ALA A 70 -0.88 4.58 -2.81
N ALA A 71 -1.35 4.37 -1.59
CA ALA A 71 -0.88 3.35 -0.70
C ALA A 71 -2.05 2.50 -0.21
N ILE A 72 -1.78 1.23 0.08
CA ILE A 72 -2.79 0.30 0.57
C ILE A 72 -2.51 0.02 2.05
N VAL A 73 -3.53 0.11 2.89
CA VAL A 73 -3.47 -0.21 4.32
C VAL A 73 -4.24 -1.50 4.56
N LEU A 74 -3.55 -2.53 5.04
CA LEU A 74 -4.13 -3.82 5.41
C LEU A 74 -4.32 -3.89 6.93
N GLN A 75 -5.55 -3.71 7.38
CA GLN A 75 -5.95 -3.82 8.78
C GLN A 75 -6.65 -5.15 9.02
N GLY A 76 -6.25 -5.88 10.06
CA GLY A 76 -6.93 -7.12 10.44
C GLY A 76 -6.09 -7.93 11.42
N ARG A 77 -6.57 -9.11 11.83
CA ARG A 77 -5.83 -9.99 12.74
C ARG A 77 -4.53 -10.50 12.12
N GLN A 78 -3.59 -10.89 12.97
CA GLN A 78 -2.40 -11.62 12.55
C GLN A 78 -2.78 -13.05 12.12
N GLY A 79 -1.99 -13.64 11.23
CA GLY A 79 -2.18 -15.03 10.81
C GLY A 79 -3.27 -15.25 9.76
N ILE A 80 -3.87 -14.19 9.21
CA ILE A 80 -4.94 -14.29 8.21
C ILE A 80 -4.46 -14.30 6.74
N GLY A 81 -3.14 -14.29 6.51
CA GLY A 81 -2.57 -14.33 5.15
C GLY A 81 -2.16 -12.98 4.54
N LYS A 82 -2.23 -11.87 5.28
CA LYS A 82 -1.75 -10.54 4.81
C LYS A 82 -0.32 -10.59 4.26
N ASN A 83 0.59 -11.27 4.96
CA ASN A 83 1.97 -11.43 4.50
C ASN A 83 2.06 -12.29 3.24
N ARG A 84 1.27 -13.38 3.14
CA ARG A 84 1.24 -14.23 1.93
C ARG A 84 0.78 -13.48 0.69
N PHE A 85 -0.12 -12.52 0.85
CA PHE A 85 -0.53 -11.62 -0.24
C PHE A 85 0.64 -10.73 -0.71
N ILE A 86 1.37 -10.15 0.26
CA ILE A 86 2.43 -9.17 0.02
C ILE A 86 3.73 -9.82 -0.47
N ASP A 87 4.08 -10.98 0.06
CA ASP A 87 5.29 -11.74 -0.29
C ASP A 87 5.32 -12.01 -1.80
N VAL A 88 4.17 -12.26 -2.42
CA VAL A 88 4.05 -12.44 -3.87
C VAL A 88 4.41 -11.17 -4.65
N ILE A 89 3.93 -10.00 -4.22
CA ILE A 89 4.26 -8.71 -4.86
C ILE A 89 5.75 -8.38 -4.67
N ALA A 90 6.27 -8.64 -3.47
CA ALA A 90 7.68 -8.47 -3.17
C ALA A 90 8.56 -9.40 -4.02
N GLU A 91 8.16 -10.63 -4.26
CA GLU A 91 8.89 -11.59 -5.11
C GLU A 91 8.84 -11.21 -6.60
N LEU A 92 7.67 -10.77 -7.10
CA LEU A 92 7.53 -10.26 -8.48
C LEU A 92 8.45 -9.06 -8.74
N THR A 93 8.60 -8.17 -7.76
CA THR A 93 9.46 -6.98 -7.84
C THR A 93 10.89 -7.22 -7.36
N SER A 94 11.14 -8.34 -6.67
CA SER A 94 12.43 -8.88 -6.24
C SER A 94 13.40 -7.80 -5.70
N ARG A 95 14.54 -7.57 -6.36
CA ARG A 95 15.56 -6.56 -6.00
C ARG A 95 15.03 -5.12 -5.90
N TYR A 96 13.89 -4.83 -6.52
CA TYR A 96 13.22 -3.52 -6.46
C TYR A 96 12.24 -3.42 -5.29
N SER A 97 12.14 -4.43 -4.44
CA SER A 97 11.29 -4.44 -3.24
C SER A 97 12.08 -4.20 -1.95
N CYS A 98 11.38 -3.67 -0.95
CA CYS A 98 11.74 -3.70 0.46
C CYS A 98 10.62 -4.42 1.22
N SER A 99 10.76 -5.73 1.39
CA SER A 99 9.70 -6.62 1.85
C SER A 99 9.33 -6.53 3.33
N ASN A 100 10.18 -5.92 4.17
CA ASN A 100 9.86 -5.75 5.58
C ASN A 100 10.63 -4.57 6.19
N ILE A 101 9.99 -3.42 6.28
CA ILE A 101 10.55 -2.29 7.03
C ILE A 101 9.74 -2.11 8.31
N THR A 102 10.37 -2.49 9.41
CA THR A 102 9.81 -2.43 10.77
C THR A 102 10.14 -1.11 11.46
N ASN A 103 11.05 -0.32 10.90
CA ASN A 103 11.47 0.96 11.45
C ASN A 103 11.30 2.09 10.42
N ILE A 104 10.34 2.98 10.67
CA ILE A 104 10.08 4.15 9.83
C ILE A 104 11.28 5.12 9.77
N VAL A 105 12.23 5.04 10.71
CA VAL A 105 13.48 5.81 10.66
C VAL A 105 14.34 5.41 9.47
N GLU A 106 14.17 4.22 8.89
CA GLU A 106 14.84 3.85 7.64
C GLU A 106 14.39 4.71 6.44
N PHE A 107 13.15 5.22 6.49
CA PHE A 107 12.60 6.14 5.49
C PHE A 107 12.87 7.61 5.82
N THR A 108 12.63 7.94 7.09
CA THR A 108 12.49 9.32 7.57
C THR A 108 13.73 9.84 8.28
N GLY A 109 14.65 8.93 8.62
CA GLY A 109 15.84 9.23 9.39
C GLY A 109 16.94 9.88 8.56
N ARG A 110 18.07 10.12 9.22
CA ARG A 110 19.22 10.78 8.61
C ARG A 110 19.83 9.97 7.48
N PHE A 111 19.79 8.64 7.51
CA PHE A 111 20.35 7.78 6.47
C PHE A 111 19.26 6.89 5.89
N ASN A 112 18.98 7.05 4.60
CA ASN A 112 17.81 6.48 3.93
C ASN A 112 18.15 5.92 2.54
N SER A 113 19.38 5.49 2.29
CA SER A 113 19.75 4.90 0.98
C SER A 113 19.04 3.59 0.67
N VAL A 114 18.44 2.93 1.67
CA VAL A 114 17.67 1.67 1.49
C VAL A 114 16.48 1.83 0.55
N VAL A 115 15.91 3.03 0.46
CA VAL A 115 14.72 3.32 -0.35
C VAL A 115 15.05 3.71 -1.80
N GLU A 116 16.33 3.92 -2.11
CA GLU A 116 16.77 4.29 -3.44
C GLU A 116 16.61 3.12 -4.41
N ASN A 117 16.11 3.39 -5.62
CA ASN A 117 15.84 2.38 -6.65
C ASN A 117 14.85 1.27 -6.22
N LYS A 118 13.95 1.58 -5.28
CA LYS A 118 12.89 0.67 -4.83
C LYS A 118 11.53 1.09 -5.37
N MET A 119 10.85 0.14 -6.01
CA MET A 119 9.52 0.30 -6.58
C MET A 119 8.41 -0.10 -5.61
N PHE A 120 8.71 -0.99 -4.67
CA PHE A 120 7.74 -1.53 -3.73
C PHE A 120 8.31 -1.57 -2.32
N ALA A 121 7.53 -1.16 -1.33
CA ALA A 121 7.92 -1.26 0.07
C ALA A 121 6.74 -1.66 0.96
N VAL A 122 7.07 -2.43 1.98
CA VAL A 122 6.12 -2.95 2.96
C VAL A 122 6.49 -2.37 4.31
N LEU A 123 5.51 -1.71 4.93
CA LEU A 123 5.64 -1.15 6.27
C LEU A 123 4.85 -2.02 7.23
N ASN A 124 5.56 -2.87 7.96
CA ASN A 124 4.94 -3.81 8.87
C ASN A 124 4.99 -3.27 10.30
N GLU A 125 3.83 -3.23 10.96
CA GLU A 125 3.71 -2.82 12.36
C GLU A 125 4.51 -1.55 12.66
N ILE A 126 4.22 -0.46 11.92
CA ILE A 126 4.81 0.85 12.24
C ILE A 126 4.41 1.15 13.69
N MET A 127 5.35 0.90 14.60
CA MET A 127 5.15 1.13 16.02
C MET A 127 4.72 2.58 16.16
N ASN A 128 3.66 2.79 16.95
CA ASN A 128 3.27 4.10 17.44
C ASN A 128 4.50 4.74 18.10
N TYR A 129 5.29 5.49 17.33
CA TYR A 129 6.34 6.30 17.88
C TYR A 129 5.64 7.34 18.73
N ASN A 130 5.88 7.27 20.04
CA ASN A 130 5.33 8.16 21.04
C ASN A 130 5.85 9.62 20.90
N ASP A 131 6.54 9.94 19.80
CA ASP A 131 6.99 11.28 19.44
C ASP A 131 6.20 11.79 18.22
N SER A 132 5.40 12.84 18.44
CA SER A 132 4.52 13.56 17.51
C SER A 132 4.02 12.77 16.28
N LYS A 133 2.93 11.99 16.45
CA LYS A 133 2.21 11.27 15.37
C LYS A 133 2.02 12.10 14.08
N LYS A 134 1.86 13.42 14.21
CA LYS A 134 1.70 14.37 13.09
C LYS A 134 2.95 14.47 12.19
N GLY A 135 4.16 14.47 12.76
CA GLY A 135 5.40 14.61 11.99
C GLY A 135 5.62 13.43 11.04
N VAL A 136 5.47 12.20 11.56
CA VAL A 136 5.62 10.97 10.79
C VAL A 136 4.56 10.84 9.70
N ALA A 137 3.29 11.12 10.01
CA ALA A 137 2.20 11.08 9.02
C ALA A 137 2.44 12.06 7.87
N THR A 138 2.97 13.26 8.17
CA THR A 138 3.31 14.27 7.15
C THR A 138 4.42 13.77 6.23
N VAL A 139 5.49 13.20 6.80
CA VAL A 139 6.59 12.67 6.00
C VAL A 139 6.14 11.48 5.15
N MET A 140 5.30 10.59 5.68
CA MET A 140 4.77 9.47 4.91
C MET A 140 3.88 9.93 3.74
N LYS A 141 3.05 10.95 3.94
CA LYS A 141 2.28 11.56 2.85
C LYS A 141 3.20 12.09 1.75
N SER A 142 4.27 12.81 2.11
CA SER A 142 5.30 13.26 1.18
C SER A 142 5.98 12.09 0.45
N ILE A 143 6.33 11.01 1.16
CA ILE A 143 6.91 9.81 0.55
C ILE A 143 5.93 9.16 -0.44
N ILE A 144 4.62 9.18 -0.19
CA ILE A 144 3.60 8.66 -1.11
C ILE A 144 3.34 9.64 -2.28
N SER A 145 3.39 10.95 -2.06
CA SER A 145 2.99 11.94 -3.07
C SER A 145 4.12 12.39 -3.98
N ASP A 146 5.33 12.53 -3.45
CA ASP A 146 6.40 13.26 -4.10
C ASP A 146 7.17 12.37 -5.08
N LEU A 147 7.48 12.93 -6.25
CA LEU A 147 8.19 12.22 -7.33
C LEU A 147 9.71 12.16 -7.11
N THR A 148 10.22 12.87 -6.11
CA THR A 148 11.64 12.91 -5.79
C THR A 148 11.85 12.72 -4.30
N ILE A 149 12.94 12.05 -3.93
CA ILE A 149 13.36 11.87 -2.54
C ILE A 149 14.82 12.28 -2.37
N ARG A 150 15.15 12.90 -1.24
CA ARG A 150 16.55 13.17 -0.90
C ARG A 150 17.17 11.94 -0.27
N ILE A 151 18.21 11.43 -0.92
CA ILE A 151 19.01 10.30 -0.44
C ILE A 151 20.21 10.84 0.31
N ASN A 152 20.37 10.38 1.55
CA ASN A 152 21.53 10.63 2.36
C ASN A 152 22.17 9.30 2.76
N GLU A 153 23.33 9.02 2.18
CA GLU A 153 24.10 7.81 2.41
C GLU A 153 25.34 8.14 3.23
N LYS A 154 25.75 7.23 4.12
CA LYS A 154 26.88 7.49 5.02
C LYS A 154 28.17 7.64 4.21
N ASN A 155 28.90 8.72 4.48
CA ASN A 155 30.15 9.08 3.80
C ASN A 155 30.00 9.38 2.30
N GLN A 156 28.78 9.68 1.83
CA GLN A 156 28.52 10.09 0.45
C GLN A 156 27.85 11.46 0.42
N PRO A 157 28.04 12.24 -0.67
CA PRO A 157 27.27 13.45 -0.89
C PRO A 157 25.77 13.14 -0.97
N ARG A 158 24.95 14.04 -0.42
CA ARG A 158 23.50 13.98 -0.59
C ARG A 158 23.15 14.16 -2.05
N ARG A 159 22.18 13.39 -2.51
CA ARG A 159 21.67 13.44 -3.88
C ARG A 159 20.15 13.39 -3.90
N THR A 160 19.56 13.92 -4.96
CA THR A 160 18.13 13.76 -5.25
C THR A 160 17.98 12.56 -6.15
N ALA A 161 17.10 11.64 -5.78
CA ALA A 161 16.72 10.49 -6.58
C ALA A 161 15.23 10.57 -6.93
N GLU A 162 14.85 9.90 -8.00
CA GLU A 162 13.44 9.68 -8.32
C GLU A 162 12.80 8.75 -7.29
N ASN A 163 11.59 9.11 -6.86
CA ASN A 163 10.81 8.34 -5.92
C ASN A 163 9.74 7.56 -6.66
N VAL A 164 10.05 6.32 -6.98
CA VAL A 164 9.17 5.42 -7.75
C VAL A 164 8.47 4.39 -6.86
N MET A 165 8.54 4.59 -5.55
CA MET A 165 8.11 3.61 -4.56
C MET A 165 6.60 3.60 -4.36
N ASN A 166 6.03 2.40 -4.28
CA ASN A 166 4.64 2.14 -3.94
C ASN A 166 4.58 1.37 -2.61
N ILE A 167 3.64 1.73 -1.74
CA ILE A 167 3.70 1.32 -0.32
C ILE A 167 2.46 0.52 0.07
N ILE A 168 2.67 -0.58 0.80
CA ILE A 168 1.63 -1.26 1.57
C ILE A 168 1.95 -1.18 3.06
N TYR A 169 0.97 -0.78 3.86
CA TYR A 169 1.01 -0.80 5.32
C TYR A 169 0.34 -2.07 5.82
N ILE A 170 0.96 -2.77 6.77
CA ILE A 170 0.35 -3.88 7.50
C ILE A 170 0.21 -3.47 8.96
N THR A 171 -0.98 -3.68 9.50
CA THR A 171 -1.26 -3.39 10.90
C THR A 171 -2.29 -4.35 11.49
N ASN A 172 -2.16 -4.58 12.79
CA ASN A 172 -3.16 -5.22 13.62
C ASN A 172 -3.88 -4.20 14.54
N ALA A 173 -3.41 -2.95 14.58
CA ALA A 173 -3.98 -1.89 15.40
C ALA A 173 -5.20 -1.26 14.73
N ASP A 174 -6.19 -0.88 15.54
CA ASP A 174 -7.44 -0.24 15.08
C ASP A 174 -7.22 1.13 14.45
N MET A 175 -6.12 1.81 14.78
CA MET A 175 -5.73 3.10 14.19
C MET A 175 -4.25 3.08 13.78
N PRO A 176 -3.94 2.61 12.56
CA PRO A 176 -2.55 2.48 12.10
C PRO A 176 -1.96 3.77 11.54
N VAL A 177 -2.81 4.63 10.95
CA VAL A 177 -2.41 5.86 10.26
C VAL A 177 -3.47 6.92 10.55
N GLN A 178 -3.03 8.14 10.88
CA GLN A 178 -3.93 9.29 10.96
C GLN A 178 -4.23 9.78 9.55
N LEU A 179 -5.52 9.75 9.19
CA LEU A 179 -5.99 10.19 7.88
C LEU A 179 -6.72 11.53 8.02
N ASP A 180 -6.45 12.45 7.09
CA ASP A 180 -7.20 13.70 7.01
C ASP A 180 -8.57 13.43 6.36
N THR A 181 -9.51 14.35 6.55
CA THR A 181 -10.87 14.25 5.98
C THR A 181 -10.89 14.20 4.46
N ASP A 182 -9.91 14.80 3.80
CA ASP A 182 -9.72 14.84 2.35
C ASP A 182 -8.66 13.85 1.85
N ASP A 183 -8.29 12.85 2.67
CA ASP A 183 -7.29 11.85 2.26
C ASP A 183 -7.70 11.16 0.96
N ARG A 184 -6.84 11.31 -0.04
CA ARG A 184 -6.95 10.68 -1.36
C ARG A 184 -5.81 9.71 -1.67
N HIS A 185 -4.97 9.40 -0.67
CA HIS A 185 -3.75 8.64 -0.86
C HIS A 185 -3.86 7.20 -0.33
N HIS A 186 -4.80 6.91 0.57
CA HIS A 186 -4.88 5.60 1.20
C HIS A 186 -6.13 4.83 0.79
N LEU A 187 -5.95 3.61 0.29
CA LEU A 187 -6.97 2.57 0.33
C LEU A 187 -6.88 1.89 1.69
N VAL A 188 -8.00 1.76 2.40
CA VAL A 188 -8.03 1.05 3.68
C VAL A 188 -8.84 -0.22 3.53
N CYS A 189 -8.16 -1.36 3.65
CA CYS A 189 -8.75 -2.68 3.61
C CYS A 189 -8.88 -3.22 5.04
N ALA A 190 -10.10 -3.34 5.54
CA ALA A 190 -10.38 -4.14 6.73
C ALA A 190 -10.47 -5.61 6.32
N CYS A 191 -9.34 -6.30 6.38
CA CYS A 191 -9.20 -7.69 6.00
C CYS A 191 -10.12 -8.59 6.84
N LYS A 192 -10.84 -9.47 6.16
CA LYS A 192 -11.73 -10.46 6.78
C LYS A 192 -10.93 -11.68 7.22
N THR A 193 -11.23 -12.21 8.41
CA THR A 193 -10.69 -13.50 8.85
C THR A 193 -11.47 -14.63 8.20
N VAL A 194 -10.93 -15.19 7.11
CA VAL A 194 -11.46 -16.39 6.46
C VAL A 194 -10.74 -17.64 6.97
N HIS A 195 -9.41 -17.57 6.97
CA HIS A 195 -8.50 -18.53 7.60
C HIS A 195 -7.63 -17.78 8.61
N GLN A 196 -7.32 -18.39 9.76
CA GLN A 196 -6.41 -17.83 10.77
C GLN A 196 -5.53 -18.90 11.40
N VAL A 197 -4.22 -18.82 11.15
CA VAL A 197 -3.24 -19.65 11.87
C VAL A 197 -3.31 -19.35 13.38
N SER A 198 -3.77 -20.32 14.15
CA SER A 198 -3.89 -20.29 15.61
C SER A 198 -3.83 -21.71 16.17
N GLU A 199 -3.59 -21.88 17.48
CA GLU A 199 -3.53 -23.22 18.09
C GLU A 199 -4.86 -24.00 17.95
N GLU A 200 -5.97 -23.28 17.85
CA GLU A 200 -7.33 -23.81 17.77
C GLU A 200 -7.75 -24.24 16.35
N HIS A 201 -7.10 -23.71 15.31
CA HIS A 201 -7.47 -23.93 13.89
C HIS A 201 -6.29 -24.52 13.12
N LYS A 202 -6.08 -25.84 13.26
CA LYS A 202 -4.95 -26.54 12.63
C LYS A 202 -5.13 -26.72 11.13
N GLU A 203 -6.37 -26.85 10.67
CA GLU A 203 -6.77 -26.92 9.27
C GLU A 203 -6.35 -25.67 8.47
N ASP A 204 -6.37 -24.49 9.10
CA ASP A 204 -5.91 -23.26 8.45
C ASP A 204 -4.39 -23.27 8.23
N VAL A 205 -3.63 -24.02 9.03
CA VAL A 205 -2.20 -24.23 8.81
C VAL A 205 -1.97 -25.02 7.52
N GLU A 206 -2.80 -26.04 7.25
CA GLU A 206 -2.72 -26.83 6.02
C GLU A 206 -3.06 -25.97 4.80
N TYR A 207 -4.13 -25.16 4.87
CA TYR A 207 -4.46 -24.19 3.82
C TYR A 207 -3.28 -23.25 3.49
N PHE A 208 -2.66 -22.64 4.50
CA PHE A 208 -1.53 -21.73 4.27
C PHE A 208 -0.26 -22.45 3.81
N ASN A 209 -0.08 -23.72 4.18
CA ASN A 209 1.00 -24.55 3.65
C ASN A 209 0.79 -24.84 2.15
N GLU A 210 -0.42 -25.25 1.76
CA GLU A 210 -0.79 -25.49 0.37
C GLU A 210 -0.65 -24.21 -0.46
N LEU A 211 -1.19 -23.08 0.03
CA LEU A 211 -1.02 -21.78 -0.59
C LEU A 211 0.47 -21.44 -0.80
N SER A 212 1.31 -21.66 0.22
CA SER A 212 2.75 -21.37 0.11
C SER A 212 3.45 -22.30 -0.88
N GLN A 213 3.04 -23.56 -0.96
CA GLN A 213 3.57 -24.52 -1.93
C GLN A 213 3.10 -24.23 -3.36
N SER A 214 1.91 -23.63 -3.52
CA SER A 214 1.37 -23.23 -4.82
C SER A 214 2.19 -22.12 -5.50
N TYR A 215 2.99 -21.36 -4.75
CA TYR A 215 3.83 -20.27 -5.26
C TYR A 215 5.10 -20.77 -5.95
N THR A 216 4.93 -21.59 -6.98
CA THR A 216 5.98 -22.13 -7.84
C THR A 216 6.46 -21.08 -8.86
N GLN A 217 7.54 -21.39 -9.59
CA GLN A 217 7.95 -20.55 -10.72
C GLN A 217 6.82 -20.38 -11.75
N GLU A 218 6.06 -21.44 -12.02
CA GLU A 218 4.92 -21.43 -12.93
C GLU A 218 3.82 -20.47 -12.45
N PHE A 219 3.50 -20.48 -11.16
CA PHE A 219 2.57 -19.51 -10.57
C PHE A 219 3.02 -18.06 -10.84
N TYR A 220 4.29 -17.74 -10.59
CA TYR A 220 4.78 -16.38 -10.78
C TYR A 220 4.85 -15.96 -12.25
N GLU A 221 5.18 -16.87 -13.17
CA GLU A 221 5.17 -16.58 -14.62
C GLU A 221 3.73 -16.35 -15.13
N ASN A 222 2.76 -17.15 -14.66
CA ASN A 222 1.34 -16.94 -14.98
C ASN A 222 0.80 -15.64 -14.38
N LEU A 223 1.13 -15.34 -13.12
CA LEU A 223 0.71 -14.10 -12.47
C LEU A 223 1.34 -12.87 -13.14
N MET A 224 2.62 -12.94 -13.49
CA MET A 224 3.29 -11.88 -14.25
C MET A 224 2.60 -11.65 -15.60
N THR A 225 2.26 -12.73 -16.32
CA THR A 225 1.55 -12.65 -17.60
C THR A 225 0.17 -12.01 -17.44
N PHE A 226 -0.61 -12.48 -16.46
CA PHE A 226 -1.90 -11.88 -16.11
C PHE A 226 -1.78 -10.38 -15.81
N LEU A 227 -0.81 -9.98 -14.97
CA LEU A 227 -0.63 -8.58 -14.59
C LEU A 227 -0.15 -7.69 -15.75
N LEU A 228 0.66 -8.23 -16.67
CA LEU A 228 1.12 -7.51 -17.87
C LEU A 228 0.02 -7.38 -18.93
N GLU A 229 -0.91 -8.33 -19.02
CA GLU A 229 -1.98 -8.34 -20.01
C GLU A 229 -3.28 -7.71 -19.53
N ARG A 230 -3.43 -7.50 -18.22
CA ARG A 230 -4.59 -6.85 -17.64
C ARG A 230 -4.76 -5.43 -18.19
N ASP A 231 -5.91 -5.16 -18.80
CA ASP A 231 -6.24 -3.82 -19.30
C ASP A 231 -6.46 -2.84 -18.13
N ILE A 232 -5.52 -1.90 -18.02
CA ILE A 232 -5.57 -0.80 -17.04
C ILE A 232 -5.59 0.57 -17.73
N SER A 233 -5.97 0.62 -19.01
CA SER A 233 -5.96 1.87 -19.80
C SER A 233 -6.85 2.98 -19.21
N GLN A 234 -7.94 2.59 -18.54
CA GLN A 234 -8.86 3.50 -17.84
C GLN A 234 -8.59 3.57 -16.32
N PHE A 235 -7.60 2.83 -15.82
CA PHE A 235 -7.32 2.80 -14.40
C PHE A 235 -6.54 4.05 -13.97
N ASN A 236 -7.08 4.77 -13.00
CA ASN A 236 -6.38 5.85 -12.32
C ASN A 236 -6.09 5.44 -10.87
N PRO A 237 -4.81 5.21 -10.50
CA PRO A 237 -4.45 4.82 -9.14
C PRO A 237 -4.83 5.86 -8.07
N THR A 238 -5.09 7.12 -8.42
CA THR A 238 -5.52 8.13 -7.44
C THR A 238 -7.02 8.11 -7.16
N LEU A 239 -7.81 7.35 -7.93
CA LEU A 239 -9.26 7.18 -7.71
C LEU A 239 -9.50 6.01 -6.76
N ILE A 240 -9.21 6.24 -5.49
CA ILE A 240 -9.27 5.21 -4.45
C ILE A 240 -10.71 5.00 -3.96
N PRO A 241 -11.23 3.74 -3.93
CA PRO A 241 -12.52 3.43 -3.33
C PRO A 241 -12.62 3.88 -1.86
N MET A 242 -13.71 4.56 -1.51
CA MET A 242 -14.02 4.92 -0.12
C MET A 242 -14.65 3.73 0.60
N THR A 243 -13.86 3.02 1.41
CA THR A 243 -14.31 1.88 2.22
C THR A 243 -14.90 2.35 3.56
N GLU A 244 -15.74 1.53 4.20
CA GLU A 244 -16.25 1.82 5.55
C GLU A 244 -15.11 1.93 6.57
N ALA A 245 -14.08 1.10 6.45
CA ALA A 245 -12.88 1.18 7.28
C ALA A 245 -12.16 2.53 7.13
N LYS A 246 -12.05 3.04 5.89
CA LYS A 246 -11.48 4.38 5.65
C LYS A 246 -12.32 5.48 6.30
N LYS A 247 -13.65 5.42 6.16
CA LYS A 247 -14.56 6.39 6.80
C LYS A 247 -14.41 6.39 8.32
N GLN A 248 -14.33 5.20 8.93
CA GLN A 248 -14.12 5.04 10.36
C GLN A 248 -12.77 5.63 10.81
N LEU A 249 -11.68 5.33 10.09
CA LEU A 249 -10.36 5.90 10.41
C LEU A 249 -10.33 7.42 10.28
N ILE A 250 -10.96 7.99 9.25
CA ILE A 250 -11.11 9.44 9.10
C ILE A 250 -11.87 10.02 10.30
N ASN A 251 -13.00 9.42 10.68
CA ASN A 251 -13.80 9.89 11.81
C ASN A 251 -13.01 9.86 13.13
N VAL A 252 -12.28 8.78 13.41
CA VAL A 252 -11.47 8.63 14.64
C VAL A 252 -10.23 9.55 14.62
N SER A 253 -9.75 9.93 13.44
CA SER A 253 -8.61 10.84 13.28
C SER A 253 -8.96 12.32 13.45
N ARG A 254 -10.26 12.67 13.50
CA ARG A 254 -10.72 14.06 13.67
C ARG A 254 -10.34 14.63 15.02
N SER A 255 -10.13 15.94 15.08
CA SER A 255 -9.93 16.61 16.35
C SER A 255 -11.29 16.84 17.04
N PRO A 256 -11.32 16.90 18.39
CA PRO A 256 -12.54 17.28 19.10
C PRO A 256 -13.09 18.66 18.69
N ILE A 257 -12.23 19.55 18.19
CA ILE A 257 -12.63 20.86 17.68
C ILE A 257 -13.42 20.69 16.37
N ASP A 258 -12.99 19.78 15.49
CA ASP A 258 -13.70 19.52 14.23
C ASP A 258 -15.09 18.93 14.50
N ASP A 259 -15.22 18.08 15.52
CA ASP A 259 -16.51 17.51 15.92
C ASP A 259 -17.46 18.61 16.40
N VAL A 260 -16.98 19.53 17.26
CA VAL A 260 -17.76 20.71 17.69
C VAL A 260 -18.14 21.60 16.50
N ILE A 261 -17.21 21.84 15.57
CA ILE A 261 -17.50 22.65 14.36
C ILE A 261 -18.60 22.00 13.52
N MET A 262 -18.58 20.68 13.36
CA MET A 262 -19.59 19.97 12.57
C MET A 262 -20.94 19.88 13.28
N GLU A 263 -20.96 19.57 14.57
CA GLU A 263 -22.19 19.52 15.37
C GLU A 263 -22.91 20.88 15.38
N HIS A 264 -22.15 21.97 15.43
CA HIS A 264 -22.66 23.34 15.47
C HIS A 264 -22.58 24.06 14.11
N TYR A 265 -22.38 23.34 13.00
CA TYR A 265 -22.12 23.94 11.68
C TYR A 265 -23.20 24.95 11.26
N GLU A 266 -24.47 24.59 11.37
CA GLU A 266 -25.57 25.50 11.02
C GLU A 266 -25.61 26.73 11.96
N GLN A 267 -25.27 26.58 13.25
CA GLN A 267 -25.18 27.70 14.19
C GLN A 267 -24.02 28.64 13.84
N PHE A 268 -22.87 28.11 13.42
CA PHE A 268 -21.75 28.91 12.94
C PHE A 268 -22.06 29.58 11.60
N LYS A 269 -22.76 28.89 10.70
CA LYS A 269 -23.12 29.39 9.37
C LYS A 269 -24.12 30.54 9.42
N TYR A 270 -25.14 30.47 10.28
CA TYR A 270 -26.12 31.56 10.44
C TYR A 270 -25.76 32.57 11.53
N GLY A 271 -24.68 32.32 12.27
CA GLY A 271 -24.21 33.14 13.38
C GLY A 271 -24.84 32.76 14.72
N ILE A 272 -24.02 32.75 15.78
CA ILE A 272 -24.50 32.51 17.14
C ILE A 272 -25.08 33.83 17.66
N PRO A 273 -26.39 33.90 18.00
CA PRO A 273 -26.96 35.11 18.56
C PRO A 273 -26.30 35.42 19.91
N ILE A 274 -25.56 36.52 19.97
CA ILE A 274 -24.94 37.01 21.20
C ILE A 274 -26.05 37.64 22.05
N ALA A 275 -26.44 36.96 23.13
CA ALA A 275 -27.27 37.59 24.14
C ALA A 275 -26.43 38.65 24.87
N LEU A 276 -26.77 39.92 24.69
CA LEU A 276 -26.23 41.01 25.50
C LEU A 276 -26.66 40.78 26.96
N VAL A 277 -25.71 40.38 27.80
CA VAL A 277 -25.93 40.34 29.25
C VAL A 277 -25.97 41.79 29.72
N ASN A 278 -27.18 42.32 29.96
CA ASN A 278 -27.34 43.62 30.60
C ASN A 278 -26.78 43.53 32.03
N GLN A 279 -25.81 44.39 32.33
CA GLN A 279 -25.23 44.58 33.66
C GLN A 279 -26.23 45.23 34.62
#